data_AF-A0A2H0S4R3-F1
#
_entry.id   AF-A0A2H0S4R3-F1
#
_cell.length_a   1.000
_cell.length_b   1.000
_cell.length_c   1.000
_cell.angle_alpha   90.00
_cell.angle_beta   90.00
_cell.angle_gamma   90.00
#
_symmetry.space_group_name_H-M   'P 1'
#
loop_
_entity.id
_entity.type
_entity.pdbx_description
1 polymer ?
#
loop_
_entity_poly.entity_id
_entity_poly.type
_entity_poly.pdbx_seq_one_letter_code
_entity_poly.pdbx_strand_id
1 'polypeptide(L)'
;MDKLTRQFFGDAKRLHMHPSEKAEVWDRISLRASTSPVKLSSREKADGFARVSEYMQQHPMAIYKDPMRHFFALHRVGAMAMCAVLLVGVGGGSVAYAAEDAMPEDVLYPIKLHFNEPLIGAFMRSSEDRATWEQRRLERRLHEAEHLSNRPEFRGERREMLEQRIEDRMHAFQEHIQNVPEDRRNEIEARLQERFTEHENFLEKLEEGTASKEEVLQFKRRMMDVHSQMKRQTPPSIKGDNNRVFEVRPERYSEPKQTSPARSDLQNIRKVVPSLLQNARQRPVQQRR
;
A
#
# COMPACT_ATOMS: atom_id res chain seq x y z
N MET A 1 46.39 2.44 26.85
CA MET A 1 46.01 1.08 27.29
C MET A 1 47.26 0.37 27.74
N ASP A 2 47.30 -0.04 29.00
CA ASP A 2 48.48 -0.68 29.61
C ASP A 2 48.73 -2.09 29.05
N LYS A 3 49.99 -2.50 29.11
CA LYS A 3 50.46 -3.82 28.64
C LYS A 3 49.71 -4.97 29.33
N LEU A 4 49.40 -4.80 30.62
CA LEU A 4 48.60 -5.72 31.43
C LEU A 4 47.17 -5.89 30.90
N THR A 5 46.52 -4.81 30.48
CA THR A 5 45.14 -4.88 29.95
C THR A 5 45.11 -5.60 28.61
N ARG A 6 46.10 -5.37 27.73
CA ARG A 6 46.20 -6.10 26.46
C ARG A 6 46.43 -7.61 26.66
N GLN A 7 47.28 -7.97 27.62
CA GLN A 7 47.55 -9.37 27.92
C GLN A 7 46.31 -10.06 28.48
N PHE A 8 45.62 -9.42 29.42
CA PHE A 8 44.36 -9.92 29.98
C PHE A 8 43.30 -10.22 28.92
N PHE A 9 43.03 -9.29 28.00
CA PHE A 9 42.05 -9.52 26.93
C PHE A 9 42.53 -10.54 25.89
N GLY A 10 43.85 -10.64 25.66
CA GLY A 10 44.44 -11.64 24.78
C GLY A 10 44.32 -13.07 25.31
N ASP A 11 44.43 -13.24 26.62
CA ASP A 11 44.32 -14.54 27.28
C ASP A 11 42.85 -14.94 27.46
N ALA A 12 41.97 -13.99 27.79
CA ALA A 12 40.53 -14.21 27.87
C ALA A 12 39.91 -14.69 26.54
N LYS A 13 40.46 -14.26 25.39
CA LYS A 13 39.97 -14.64 24.06
C LYS A 13 40.32 -16.08 23.67
N ARG A 14 41.28 -16.71 24.36
CA ARG A 14 41.75 -18.08 24.09
C ARG A 14 41.14 -19.13 25.02
N LEU A 15 40.41 -18.71 26.06
CA LEU A 15 39.69 -19.62 26.94
C LEU A 15 38.42 -20.15 26.25
N HIS A 16 38.47 -21.40 25.80
CA HIS A 16 37.28 -22.18 25.45
C HIS A 16 36.70 -22.80 26.72
N MET A 17 35.69 -22.16 27.31
CA MET A 17 34.95 -22.71 28.45
C MET A 17 33.87 -23.68 27.97
N HIS A 18 33.73 -24.83 28.65
CA HIS A 18 32.64 -25.78 28.40
C HIS A 18 31.28 -25.14 28.76
N PRO A 19 30.17 -25.51 28.10
CA PRO A 19 28.85 -24.87 28.36
C PRO A 19 28.43 -24.86 29.84
N SER A 20 28.77 -25.89 30.60
CA SER A 20 28.50 -25.98 32.04
C SER A 20 29.32 -24.99 32.87
N GLU A 21 30.59 -24.77 32.52
CA GLU A 21 31.46 -23.80 33.20
C GLU A 21 31.02 -22.36 32.88
N LYS A 22 30.58 -22.11 31.65
CA LYS A 22 29.96 -20.83 31.29
C LYS A 22 28.73 -20.54 32.14
N ALA A 23 27.88 -21.55 32.37
CA ALA A 23 26.70 -21.39 33.20
C ALA A 23 27.07 -21.02 34.65
N GLU A 24 28.06 -21.69 35.24
CA GLU A 24 28.53 -21.36 36.60
C GLU A 24 29.16 -19.96 36.69
N VAL A 25 29.93 -19.57 35.68
CA VAL A 25 30.51 -18.21 35.61
C VAL A 25 29.42 -17.15 35.48
N TRP A 26 28.41 -17.39 34.64
CA TRP A 26 27.27 -16.49 34.49
C TRP A 26 26.44 -16.39 35.76
N ASP A 27 26.25 -17.49 36.48
CA ASP A 27 25.54 -17.52 37.76
C ASP A 27 26.29 -16.73 38.84
N ARG A 28 27.61 -16.87 38.93
CA ARG A 28 28.42 -16.06 39.85
C ARG A 28 28.46 -14.57 39.49
N ILE A 29 28.50 -14.23 38.21
CA ILE A 29 28.46 -12.84 37.73
C ILE A 29 27.09 -12.23 38.03
N SER A 30 25.99 -12.93 37.79
CA SER A 30 24.64 -12.44 38.07
C SER A 30 24.41 -12.28 39.58
N LEU A 31 24.93 -13.20 40.41
CA LEU A 31 24.89 -13.11 41.86
C LEU A 31 25.70 -11.91 42.40
N ARG A 32 26.85 -11.60 41.78
CA ARG A 32 27.63 -10.41 42.16
C ARG A 32 27.04 -9.10 41.63
N ALA A 33 26.47 -9.12 40.43
CA ALA A 33 25.78 -7.96 39.85
C ALA A 33 24.50 -7.61 40.62
N SER A 34 23.80 -8.61 41.16
CA SER A 34 22.59 -8.40 41.99
C SER A 34 22.89 -7.97 43.43
N THR A 35 24.05 -8.33 43.99
CA THR A 35 24.45 -7.97 45.37
C THR A 35 25.12 -6.60 45.48
N SER A 36 25.43 -5.93 44.37
CA SER A 36 25.96 -4.57 44.37
C SER A 36 25.24 -3.74 43.30
N PRO A 37 24.03 -3.22 43.58
CA PRO A 37 23.51 -2.13 42.77
C PRO A 37 24.49 -0.97 42.93
N VAL A 38 25.33 -0.72 41.93
CA VAL A 38 26.19 0.46 41.87
C VAL A 38 25.27 1.67 41.71
N LYS A 39 24.68 2.09 42.82
CA LYS A 39 23.89 3.30 42.94
C LYS A 39 24.90 4.44 43.00
N LEU A 40 25.25 4.95 41.82
CA LEU A 40 25.97 6.22 41.76
C LEU A 40 25.09 7.26 42.46
N SER A 41 25.64 7.86 43.50
CA SER A 41 25.01 9.03 44.11
C SER A 41 24.85 10.12 43.06
N SER A 42 23.86 11.01 43.24
CA SER A 42 23.68 12.15 42.33
C SER A 42 24.97 12.99 42.18
N ARG A 43 25.81 12.99 43.22
CA ARG A 43 27.12 13.66 43.23
C ARG A 43 28.15 12.95 42.36
N GLU A 44 28.29 11.63 42.47
CA GLU A 44 29.21 10.86 41.61
C GLU A 44 28.80 10.92 40.13
N LYS A 45 27.49 10.97 39.86
CA LYS A 45 26.98 11.14 38.49
C LYS A 45 27.31 12.52 37.93
N ALA A 46 27.21 13.56 38.75
CA ALA A 46 27.58 14.92 38.36
C ALA A 46 29.10 15.03 38.10
N ASP A 47 29.92 14.47 38.99
CA ASP A 47 31.38 14.46 38.85
C ASP A 47 31.83 13.65 37.63
N GLY A 48 31.17 12.52 37.37
CA GLY A 48 31.41 11.70 36.18
C GLY A 48 31.05 12.44 34.89
N PHE A 49 29.89 13.11 34.87
CA PHE A 49 29.47 13.91 33.72
C PHE A 49 30.39 15.10 33.47
N ALA A 50 30.86 15.78 34.52
CA ALA A 50 31.82 16.88 34.42
C ALA A 50 33.12 16.43 33.75
N ARG A 51 33.67 15.28 34.14
CA ARG A 51 34.89 14.71 33.53
C ARG A 51 34.70 14.31 32.07
N VAL A 52 33.55 13.72 31.73
CA VAL A 52 33.24 13.36 30.33
C VAL A 52 33.08 14.62 29.49
N SER A 53 32.39 15.64 30.01
CA SER A 53 32.22 16.92 29.33
C SER A 53 33.56 17.62 29.10
N GLU A 54 34.43 17.66 30.10
CA GLU A 54 35.78 18.20 29.98
C GLU A 54 36.61 17.43 28.93
N TYR A 55 36.55 16.10 28.96
CA TYR A 55 37.22 15.27 27.96
C TYR A 55 36.70 15.54 26.54
N MET A 56 35.38 15.70 26.36
CA MET A 56 34.76 16.05 25.08
C MET A 56 35.14 17.45 24.60
N GLN A 57 35.33 18.41 25.50
CA GLN A 57 35.79 19.75 25.17
C GLN A 57 37.27 19.76 24.76
N GLN A 58 38.10 18.96 25.42
CA GLN A 58 39.53 18.82 25.09
C GLN A 58 39.77 17.95 23.85
N HIS A 59 38.83 17.08 23.50
CA HIS A 59 38.88 16.21 22.32
C HIS A 59 37.65 16.43 21.44
N PRO A 60 37.51 17.60 20.81
CA PRO A 60 36.41 17.85 19.89
C PRO A 60 36.53 16.86 18.73
N MET A 61 35.56 15.96 18.61
CA MET A 61 35.49 15.08 17.45
C MET A 61 35.24 15.96 16.22
N ALA A 62 36.22 16.01 15.32
CA ALA A 62 36.04 16.65 14.02
C ALA A 62 34.85 15.95 13.33
N ILE A 63 33.74 16.67 13.18
CA ILE A 63 32.59 16.20 12.40
C ILE A 63 33.06 16.17 10.95
N TYR A 64 33.62 15.04 10.53
CA TYR A 64 33.97 14.82 9.15
C TYR A 64 32.68 14.74 8.36
N LYS A 65 32.37 15.79 7.59
CA LYS A 65 31.28 15.77 6.62
C LYS A 65 31.69 14.77 5.54
N ASP A 66 31.34 13.51 5.75
CA ASP A 66 31.72 12.41 4.87
C ASP A 66 31.05 12.61 3.50
N PRO A 67 31.81 12.96 2.44
CA PRO A 67 31.25 13.14 1.11
C PRO A 67 30.69 11.81 0.56
N MET A 68 31.15 10.67 1.08
CA MET A 68 30.66 9.35 0.68
C MET A 68 29.21 9.11 1.13
N ARG A 69 28.77 9.63 2.29
CA ARG A 69 27.36 9.52 2.70
C ARG A 69 26.41 10.21 1.73
N HIS A 70 26.79 11.37 1.19
CA HIS A 70 25.99 12.08 0.20
C HIS A 70 26.04 11.37 -1.16
N PHE A 71 27.21 10.86 -1.56
CA PHE A 71 27.36 10.06 -2.77
C PHE A 71 26.48 8.80 -2.73
N PHE A 72 26.50 8.04 -1.64
CA PHE A 72 25.65 6.86 -1.44
C PHE A 72 24.16 7.22 -1.29
N ALA A 73 23.81 8.34 -0.66
CA ALA A 73 22.42 8.80 -0.58
C ALA A 73 21.87 9.20 -1.96
N LEU A 74 22.67 9.91 -2.77
CA LEU A 74 22.30 10.32 -4.12
C LEU A 74 22.18 9.11 -5.06
N HIS A 75 23.08 8.12 -4.91
CA HIS A 75 23.01 6.86 -5.66
C HIS A 75 21.80 6.00 -5.25
N ARG A 76 21.37 6.05 -3.99
CA ARG A 76 20.13 5.37 -3.54
C ARG A 76 18.89 6.00 -4.14
N VAL A 77 18.80 7.33 -4.20
CA VAL A 77 17.69 8.03 -4.85
C VAL A 77 17.69 7.77 -6.36
N GLY A 78 18.87 7.81 -7.00
CA GLY A 78 19.03 7.46 -8.41
C GLY A 78 18.64 6.02 -8.72
N ALA A 79 19.06 5.06 -7.90
CA ALA A 79 18.69 3.65 -8.04
C ALA A 79 17.18 3.41 -7.80
N MET A 80 16.57 4.07 -6.81
CA MET A 80 15.13 4.02 -6.60
C MET A 80 14.34 4.64 -7.75
N ALA A 81 14.79 5.77 -8.28
CA ALA A 81 14.20 6.39 -9.45
C ALA A 81 14.34 5.50 -10.70
N MET A 82 15.48 4.82 -10.86
CA MET A 82 15.70 3.90 -11.97
C MET A 82 14.87 2.63 -11.82
N CYS A 83 14.72 2.08 -10.61
CA CYS A 83 13.77 0.99 -10.32
C CYS A 83 12.32 1.43 -10.59
N ALA A 84 11.93 2.65 -10.21
CA ALA A 84 10.61 3.18 -10.53
C ALA A 84 10.42 3.36 -12.04
N VAL A 85 11.44 3.82 -12.77
CA VAL A 85 11.40 3.94 -14.23
C VAL A 85 11.40 2.56 -14.91
N LEU A 86 12.05 1.55 -14.36
CA LEU A 86 11.96 0.18 -14.87
C LEU A 86 10.59 -0.46 -14.58
N LEU A 87 10.05 -0.21 -13.39
CA LEU A 87 8.70 -0.54 -12.94
C LEU A 87 7.60 0.33 -13.57
N VAL A 88 7.92 1.30 -14.43
CA VAL A 88 6.93 2.11 -15.16
C VAL A 88 7.14 2.01 -16.68
N GLY A 89 8.39 1.98 -17.14
CA GLY A 89 8.77 2.22 -18.54
C GLY A 89 9.13 1.00 -19.39
N VAL A 90 9.48 -0.15 -18.81
CA VAL A 90 9.88 -1.35 -19.60
C VAL A 90 8.98 -2.57 -19.36
N GLY A 91 8.34 -2.65 -18.19
CA GLY A 91 7.31 -3.67 -17.89
C GLY A 91 6.31 -3.20 -16.84
N GLY A 92 6.25 -1.89 -16.61
CA GLY A 92 5.59 -1.32 -15.44
C GLY A 92 4.10 -1.17 -15.53
N GLY A 93 3.65 -0.59 -16.63
CA GLY A 93 2.23 -0.58 -16.98
C GLY A 93 1.67 -2.00 -17.09
N SER A 94 2.44 -2.96 -17.61
CA SER A 94 2.00 -4.35 -17.73
C SER A 94 1.98 -5.10 -16.40
N VAL A 95 2.93 -4.89 -15.48
CA VAL A 95 2.90 -5.52 -14.15
C VAL A 95 1.80 -4.93 -13.28
N ALA A 96 1.62 -3.60 -13.29
CA ALA A 96 0.51 -2.97 -12.57
C ALA A 96 -0.85 -3.39 -13.16
N TYR A 97 -0.97 -3.47 -14.48
CA TYR A 97 -2.18 -3.95 -15.15
C TYR A 97 -2.44 -5.44 -14.88
N ALA A 98 -1.42 -6.29 -14.97
CA ALA A 98 -1.54 -7.72 -14.64
C ALA A 98 -1.84 -7.95 -13.16
N ALA A 99 -1.37 -7.07 -12.27
CA ALA A 99 -1.71 -7.13 -10.87
C ALA A 99 -3.19 -6.82 -10.59
N GLU A 100 -3.89 -6.03 -11.43
CA GLU A 100 -5.33 -5.79 -11.22
C GLU A 100 -6.16 -7.08 -11.31
N ASP A 101 -5.81 -7.95 -12.25
CA ASP A 101 -6.51 -9.23 -12.46
C ASP A 101 -5.97 -10.37 -11.60
N ALA A 102 -4.91 -10.13 -10.81
CA ALA A 102 -4.31 -11.15 -9.96
C ALA A 102 -5.31 -11.69 -8.91
N MET A 103 -5.34 -13.03 -8.82
CA MET A 103 -6.07 -13.81 -7.81
C MET A 103 -5.20 -14.04 -6.56
N PRO A 104 -5.78 -14.44 -5.42
CA PRO A 104 -5.04 -14.55 -4.15
C PRO A 104 -3.82 -15.47 -4.19
N GLU A 105 -3.79 -16.46 -5.08
CA GLU A 105 -2.67 -17.36 -5.31
C GLU A 105 -1.54 -16.77 -6.19
N ASP A 106 -1.79 -15.67 -6.88
CA ASP A 106 -0.86 -15.10 -7.84
C ASP A 106 0.24 -14.30 -7.16
N VAL A 107 1.45 -14.39 -7.72
CA VAL A 107 2.64 -13.67 -7.22
C VAL A 107 2.45 -12.16 -7.20
N LEU A 108 1.62 -11.61 -8.09
CA LEU A 108 1.37 -10.16 -8.21
C LEU A 108 0.23 -9.67 -7.31
N TYR A 109 -0.47 -10.56 -6.60
CA TYR A 109 -1.58 -10.18 -5.72
C TYR A 109 -1.21 -9.20 -4.59
N PRO A 110 -0.02 -9.29 -3.96
CA PRO A 110 0.40 -8.27 -3.01
C PRO A 110 0.53 -6.87 -3.63
N ILE A 111 0.85 -6.78 -4.93
CA ILE A 111 0.94 -5.50 -5.65
C ILE A 111 -0.46 -4.89 -5.82
N LYS A 112 -1.46 -5.71 -6.17
CA LYS A 112 -2.88 -5.33 -6.20
C LYS A 112 -3.30 -4.69 -4.89
N LEU A 113 -3.06 -5.41 -3.79
CA LEU A 113 -3.53 -5.04 -2.45
C LEU A 113 -2.82 -3.83 -1.86
N HIS A 114 -1.49 -3.78 -1.96
CA HIS A 114 -0.70 -2.80 -1.20
C HIS A 114 -0.33 -1.55 -2.01
N PHE A 115 -0.45 -1.61 -3.34
CA PHE A 115 -0.04 -0.50 -4.20
C PHE A 115 -1.17 -0.02 -5.09
N ASN A 116 -1.71 -0.87 -5.95
CA ASN A 116 -2.68 -0.42 -6.95
C ASN A 116 -3.97 0.08 -6.30
N GLU A 117 -4.60 -0.74 -5.46
CA GLU A 117 -5.89 -0.39 -4.88
C GLU A 117 -5.83 0.83 -3.96
N PRO A 118 -4.83 0.97 -3.05
CA PRO A 118 -4.68 2.16 -2.25
C PRO A 118 -4.40 3.41 -3.09
N LEU A 119 -3.62 3.27 -4.17
CA LEU A 119 -3.32 4.38 -5.07
C LEU A 119 -4.59 4.88 -5.75
N ILE A 120 -5.43 4.00 -6.30
CA ILE A 120 -6.73 4.37 -6.87
C ILE A 120 -7.62 5.02 -5.80
N GLY A 121 -7.71 4.44 -4.61
CA GLY A 121 -8.49 4.98 -3.50
C GLY A 121 -8.04 6.38 -3.06
N ALA A 122 -6.74 6.66 -3.11
CA ALA A 122 -6.18 7.97 -2.78
C ALA A 122 -6.61 9.07 -3.78
N PHE A 123 -6.97 8.71 -5.02
CA PHE A 123 -7.48 9.65 -6.01
C PHE A 123 -8.99 9.96 -5.86
N MET A 124 -9.72 9.19 -5.05
CA MET A 124 -11.16 9.41 -4.83
C MET A 124 -11.38 10.65 -3.96
N ARG A 125 -12.14 11.63 -4.46
CA ARG A 125 -12.31 12.93 -3.80
C ARG A 125 -13.64 13.09 -3.09
N SER A 126 -14.72 12.51 -3.62
CA SER A 126 -16.05 12.60 -3.03
C SER A 126 -16.39 11.38 -2.17
N SER A 127 -17.37 11.51 -1.28
CA SER A 127 -17.92 10.39 -0.51
C SER A 127 -18.53 9.33 -1.42
N GLU A 128 -19.18 9.75 -2.51
CA GLU A 128 -19.74 8.85 -3.52
C GLU A 128 -18.66 8.04 -4.23
N ASP A 129 -17.58 8.69 -4.68
CA ASP A 129 -16.45 8.01 -5.33
C ASP A 129 -15.79 6.99 -4.40
N ARG A 130 -15.63 7.36 -3.12
CA ARG A 130 -15.06 6.48 -2.09
C ARG A 130 -15.97 5.30 -1.80
N ALA A 131 -17.27 5.53 -1.62
CA ALA A 131 -18.24 4.45 -1.42
C ALA A 131 -18.28 3.51 -2.63
N THR A 132 -18.32 4.04 -3.85
CA THR A 132 -18.28 3.25 -5.09
C THR A 132 -16.96 2.49 -5.24
N TRP A 133 -15.85 3.06 -4.77
CA TRP A 133 -14.56 2.38 -4.79
C TRP A 133 -14.50 1.22 -3.78
N GLU A 134 -14.93 1.43 -2.54
CA GLU A 134 -14.99 0.38 -1.53
C GLU A 134 -15.99 -0.71 -1.92
N GLN A 135 -17.13 -0.36 -2.54
CA GLN A 135 -18.06 -1.31 -3.16
C GLN A 135 -17.36 -2.20 -4.19
N ARG A 136 -16.62 -1.61 -5.15
CA ARG A 136 -15.86 -2.38 -6.16
C ARG A 136 -14.81 -3.29 -5.53
N ARG A 137 -14.12 -2.83 -4.49
CA ARG A 137 -13.14 -3.66 -3.76
C ARG A 137 -13.80 -4.82 -3.05
N LEU A 138 -14.97 -4.60 -2.45
CA LEU A 138 -15.77 -5.63 -1.82
C LEU A 138 -16.23 -6.67 -2.83
N GLU A 139 -16.76 -6.26 -3.98
CA GLU A 139 -17.10 -7.15 -5.11
C GLU A 139 -15.91 -8.01 -5.54
N ARG A 140 -14.71 -7.42 -5.64
CA ARG A 140 -13.48 -8.16 -5.94
C ARG A 140 -13.18 -9.21 -4.89
N ARG A 141 -13.31 -8.89 -3.59
CA ARG A 141 -13.07 -9.88 -2.51
C ARG A 141 -14.11 -11.00 -2.53
N LEU A 142 -15.36 -10.72 -2.87
CA LEU A 142 -16.40 -11.74 -3.07
C LEU A 142 -16.02 -12.67 -4.22
N HIS A 143 -15.64 -12.13 -5.37
CA HIS A 143 -15.20 -12.93 -6.52
C HIS A 143 -13.96 -13.78 -6.21
N GLU A 144 -13.00 -13.23 -5.48
CA GLU A 144 -11.83 -13.99 -5.01
C GLU A 144 -12.22 -15.12 -4.06
N ALA A 145 -13.25 -14.92 -3.22
CA ALA A 145 -13.77 -15.96 -2.36
C ALA A 145 -14.43 -17.07 -3.16
N GLU A 146 -15.19 -16.74 -4.22
CA GLU A 146 -15.76 -17.72 -5.14
C GLU A 146 -14.67 -18.55 -5.83
N HIS A 147 -13.63 -17.85 -6.29
CA HIS A 147 -12.48 -18.46 -6.94
C HIS A 147 -11.79 -19.48 -6.03
N LEU A 148 -11.53 -19.09 -4.78
CA LEU A 148 -10.89 -19.97 -3.82
C LEU A 148 -11.82 -21.08 -3.33
N SER A 149 -13.12 -20.84 -3.20
CA SER A 149 -14.08 -21.83 -2.65
C SER A 149 -14.13 -23.14 -3.44
N ASN A 150 -13.72 -23.12 -4.70
CA ASN A 150 -13.58 -24.30 -5.57
C ASN A 150 -12.25 -25.07 -5.37
N ARG A 151 -11.39 -24.62 -4.45
CA ARG A 151 -10.01 -25.08 -4.31
C ARG A 151 -9.70 -25.51 -2.87
N PRO A 152 -8.83 -26.51 -2.67
CA PRO A 152 -8.42 -26.95 -1.33
C PRO A 152 -7.69 -25.85 -0.55
N GLU A 153 -7.14 -24.84 -1.23
CA GLU A 153 -6.41 -23.72 -0.65
C GLU A 153 -7.28 -22.72 0.13
N PHE A 154 -8.61 -22.79 0.02
CA PHE A 154 -9.56 -21.95 0.77
C PHE A 154 -9.71 -22.35 2.25
N ARG A 155 -8.84 -23.21 2.75
CA ARG A 155 -8.88 -23.69 4.14
C ARG A 155 -7.88 -22.92 5.00
N GLY A 156 -8.23 -22.71 6.27
CA GLY A 156 -7.36 -22.06 7.26
C GLY A 156 -7.08 -20.58 6.98
N GLU A 157 -5.82 -20.18 7.13
CA GLU A 157 -5.36 -18.78 7.19
C GLU A 157 -5.83 -17.91 6.00
N ARG A 158 -5.77 -18.42 4.76
CA ARG A 158 -6.16 -17.63 3.58
C ARG A 158 -7.64 -17.24 3.58
N ARG A 159 -8.51 -18.10 4.10
CA ARG A 159 -9.94 -17.79 4.25
C ARG A 159 -10.14 -16.72 5.30
N GLU A 160 -9.53 -16.89 6.46
CA GLU A 160 -9.62 -15.91 7.55
C GLU A 160 -9.14 -14.53 7.12
N MET A 161 -8.03 -14.46 6.37
CA MET A 161 -7.54 -13.22 5.78
C MET A 161 -8.54 -12.60 4.79
N LEU A 162 -9.23 -13.41 3.99
CA LEU A 162 -10.20 -12.92 3.01
C LEU A 162 -11.49 -12.46 3.68
N GLU A 163 -12.00 -13.22 4.65
CA GLU A 163 -13.13 -12.83 5.53
C GLU A 163 -12.85 -11.48 6.20
N GLN A 164 -11.68 -11.34 6.83
CA GLN A 164 -11.28 -10.09 7.47
C GLN A 164 -11.22 -8.93 6.47
N ARG A 165 -10.68 -9.15 5.28
CA ARG A 165 -10.64 -8.10 4.24
C ARG A 165 -12.04 -7.69 3.79
N ILE A 166 -12.96 -8.65 3.64
CA ILE A 166 -14.36 -8.37 3.31
C ILE A 166 -14.99 -7.50 4.40
N GLU A 167 -14.80 -7.85 5.67
CA GLU A 167 -15.28 -7.08 6.81
C GLU A 167 -14.70 -5.65 6.82
N ASP A 168 -13.38 -5.52 6.63
CA ASP A 168 -12.70 -4.22 6.57
C ASP A 168 -13.25 -3.34 5.43
N ARG A 169 -13.51 -3.95 4.25
CA ARG A 169 -14.07 -3.23 3.10
C ARG A 169 -15.52 -2.84 3.34
N MET A 170 -16.32 -3.68 3.99
CA MET A 170 -17.69 -3.35 4.37
C MET A 170 -17.73 -2.18 5.34
N HIS A 171 -16.87 -2.17 6.36
CA HIS A 171 -16.79 -1.06 7.31
C HIS A 171 -16.41 0.25 6.61
N ALA A 172 -15.41 0.23 5.73
CA ALA A 172 -15.02 1.41 4.96
C ALA A 172 -16.12 1.88 4.00
N PHE A 173 -16.86 0.95 3.40
CA PHE A 173 -18.04 1.27 2.59
C PHE A 173 -19.12 1.98 3.42
N GLN A 174 -19.46 1.45 4.60
CA GLN A 174 -20.44 2.03 5.52
C GLN A 174 -20.05 3.42 6.00
N GLU A 175 -18.76 3.67 6.23
CA GLU A 175 -18.25 5.00 6.61
C GLU A 175 -18.51 6.04 5.51
N HIS A 176 -18.27 5.67 4.25
CA HIS A 176 -18.37 6.61 3.13
C HIS A 176 -19.79 6.80 2.62
N ILE A 177 -20.61 5.74 2.64
CA ILE A 177 -21.98 5.76 2.09
C ILE A 177 -22.94 6.67 2.89
N GLN A 178 -22.68 6.89 4.18
CA GLN A 178 -23.49 7.76 5.05
C GLN A 178 -23.55 9.21 4.56
N ASN A 179 -22.51 9.67 3.86
CA ASN A 179 -22.39 11.04 3.36
C ASN A 179 -22.79 11.17 1.88
N VAL A 180 -23.38 10.11 1.30
CA VAL A 180 -23.84 10.10 -0.10
C VAL A 180 -25.33 10.51 -0.14
N PRO A 181 -25.75 11.34 -1.11
CA PRO A 181 -27.17 11.67 -1.33
C PRO A 181 -28.04 10.42 -1.46
N GLU A 182 -29.27 10.47 -0.96
CA GLU A 182 -30.14 9.29 -0.82
C GLU A 182 -30.42 8.56 -2.14
N ASP A 183 -30.63 9.30 -3.23
CA ASP A 183 -30.83 8.77 -4.57
C ASP A 183 -29.62 7.95 -5.06
N ARG A 184 -28.41 8.49 -4.88
CA ARG A 184 -27.15 7.84 -5.26
C ARG A 184 -26.81 6.69 -4.32
N ARG A 185 -27.05 6.87 -3.02
CA ARG A 185 -26.84 5.85 -1.98
C ARG A 185 -27.65 4.60 -2.27
N ASN A 186 -28.95 4.76 -2.55
CA ASN A 186 -29.84 3.64 -2.82
C ASN A 186 -29.39 2.85 -4.07
N GLU A 187 -28.88 3.52 -5.11
CA GLU A 187 -28.32 2.86 -6.30
C GLU A 187 -27.08 2.00 -5.95
N ILE A 188 -26.14 2.59 -5.21
CA ILE A 188 -24.89 1.94 -4.81
C ILE A 188 -25.17 0.74 -3.89
N GLU A 189 -26.06 0.91 -2.92
CA GLU A 189 -26.47 -0.16 -2.01
C GLU A 189 -27.22 -1.28 -2.73
N ALA A 190 -28.12 -0.95 -3.67
CA ALA A 190 -28.85 -1.95 -4.45
C ALA A 190 -27.91 -2.82 -5.30
N ARG A 191 -26.89 -2.21 -5.91
CA ARG A 191 -25.87 -2.95 -6.66
C ARG A 191 -25.06 -3.87 -5.75
N LEU A 192 -24.65 -3.38 -4.58
CA LEU A 192 -23.91 -4.22 -3.63
C LEU A 192 -24.77 -5.38 -3.12
N GLN A 193 -26.05 -5.13 -2.85
CA GLN A 193 -27.03 -6.12 -2.44
C GLN A 193 -27.19 -7.24 -3.47
N GLU A 194 -27.27 -6.90 -4.76
CA GLU A 194 -27.32 -7.85 -5.87
C GLU A 194 -26.10 -8.78 -5.84
N ARG A 195 -24.90 -8.22 -5.68
CA ARG A 195 -23.64 -8.99 -5.62
C ARG A 195 -23.55 -9.95 -4.45
N PHE A 196 -24.03 -9.54 -3.28
CA PHE A 196 -24.13 -10.46 -2.15
C PHE A 196 -25.10 -11.61 -2.42
N THR A 197 -26.25 -11.33 -3.03
CA THR A 197 -27.22 -12.37 -3.39
C THR A 197 -26.66 -13.32 -4.45
N GLU A 198 -25.94 -12.83 -5.46
CA GLU A 198 -25.22 -13.68 -6.42
C GLU A 198 -24.20 -14.59 -5.73
N HIS A 199 -23.42 -14.04 -4.81
CA HIS A 199 -22.42 -14.77 -4.04
C HIS A 199 -23.04 -15.84 -3.11
N GLU A 200 -24.12 -15.51 -2.40
CA GLU A 200 -24.87 -16.44 -1.56
C GLU A 200 -25.39 -17.62 -2.39
N ASN A 201 -25.99 -17.34 -3.56
CA ASN A 201 -26.46 -18.36 -4.49
C ASN A 201 -25.32 -19.25 -5.01
N PHE A 202 -24.12 -18.68 -5.22
CA PHE A 202 -22.94 -19.44 -5.60
C PHE A 202 -22.52 -20.40 -4.48
N LEU A 203 -22.47 -19.93 -3.24
CA LEU A 203 -22.10 -20.76 -2.08
C LEU A 203 -23.12 -21.88 -1.85
N GLU A 204 -24.41 -21.63 -2.04
CA GLU A 204 -25.45 -22.67 -1.98
C GLU A 204 -25.21 -23.80 -2.99
N LYS A 205 -24.84 -23.47 -4.24
CA LYS A 205 -24.51 -24.47 -5.25
C LYS A 205 -23.25 -25.27 -4.91
N LEU A 206 -22.30 -24.69 -4.19
CA LEU A 206 -21.11 -25.40 -3.72
C LEU A 206 -21.38 -26.34 -2.54
N GLU A 207 -22.37 -26.04 -1.69
CA GLU A 207 -22.77 -26.96 -0.61
C GLU A 207 -23.28 -28.30 -1.14
N GLU A 208 -23.82 -28.30 -2.36
CA GLU A 208 -24.27 -29.49 -3.08
C GLU A 208 -23.12 -30.27 -3.72
N GLY A 209 -21.92 -29.67 -3.88
CA GLY A 209 -20.77 -30.22 -4.61
C GLY A 209 -19.41 -30.10 -3.90
N THR A 210 -18.87 -31.22 -3.43
CA THR A 210 -17.42 -31.52 -3.27
C THR A 210 -16.49 -30.59 -2.43
N ALA A 211 -16.99 -29.62 -1.65
CA ALA A 211 -16.15 -28.87 -0.71
C ALA A 211 -16.15 -29.46 0.72
N SER A 212 -15.18 -29.06 1.56
CA SER A 212 -15.18 -29.30 3.02
C SER A 212 -16.40 -28.61 3.61
N LYS A 213 -17.51 -29.35 3.78
CA LYS A 213 -18.83 -28.80 4.11
C LYS A 213 -18.78 -27.81 5.26
N GLU A 214 -17.99 -28.11 6.30
CA GLU A 214 -17.96 -27.29 7.52
C GLU A 214 -17.35 -25.90 7.32
N GLU A 215 -16.29 -25.79 6.52
CA GLU A 215 -15.58 -24.53 6.32
C GLU A 215 -16.31 -23.59 5.37
N VAL A 216 -16.93 -24.15 4.32
CA VAL A 216 -17.79 -23.38 3.41
C VAL A 216 -19.04 -22.91 4.16
N LEU A 217 -19.61 -23.73 5.04
CA LEU A 217 -20.72 -23.34 5.90
C LEU A 217 -20.34 -22.23 6.89
N GLN A 218 -19.15 -22.29 7.47
CA GLN A 218 -18.64 -21.21 8.35
C GLN A 218 -18.50 -19.90 7.59
N PHE A 219 -17.88 -19.95 6.41
CA PHE A 219 -17.74 -18.79 5.54
C PHE A 219 -19.11 -18.22 5.15
N LYS A 220 -20.03 -19.05 4.68
CA LYS A 220 -21.41 -18.65 4.35
C LYS A 220 -22.10 -17.96 5.51
N ARG A 221 -22.05 -18.53 6.72
CA ARG A 221 -22.64 -17.91 7.92
C ARG A 221 -22.06 -16.52 8.19
N ARG A 222 -20.74 -16.37 8.06
CA ARG A 222 -20.07 -15.09 8.27
C ARG A 222 -20.45 -14.05 7.21
N MET A 223 -20.51 -14.47 5.95
CA MET A 223 -20.96 -13.63 4.85
C MET A 223 -22.42 -13.18 5.02
N MET A 224 -23.30 -14.09 5.47
CA MET A 224 -24.68 -13.75 5.80
C MET A 224 -24.76 -12.75 6.97
N ASP A 225 -23.88 -12.85 7.96
CA ASP A 225 -23.83 -11.88 9.05
C ASP A 225 -23.43 -10.48 8.53
N VAL A 226 -22.35 -10.39 7.75
CA VAL A 226 -21.91 -9.14 7.08
C VAL A 226 -23.03 -8.55 6.23
N HIS A 227 -23.71 -9.38 5.45
CA HIS A 227 -24.84 -8.98 4.61
C HIS A 227 -26.05 -8.49 5.45
N SER A 228 -26.35 -9.18 6.55
CA SER A 228 -27.43 -8.80 7.45
C SER A 228 -27.16 -7.50 8.19
N GLN A 229 -25.90 -7.25 8.57
CA GLN A 229 -25.46 -6.01 9.20
C GLN A 229 -25.63 -4.84 8.25
N MET A 230 -25.29 -5.01 6.96
CA MET A 230 -25.58 -4.02 5.92
C MET A 230 -27.08 -3.70 5.89
N LYS A 231 -27.95 -4.70 5.74
CA LYS A 231 -29.42 -4.50 5.69
C LYS A 231 -30.02 -3.81 6.91
N ARG A 232 -29.44 -4.02 8.10
CA ARG A 232 -29.92 -3.40 9.35
C ARG A 232 -29.54 -1.93 9.46
N GLN A 233 -28.41 -1.55 8.86
CA GLN A 233 -27.92 -0.17 8.88
C GLN A 233 -28.49 0.66 7.73
N THR A 234 -28.94 0.02 6.65
CA THR A 234 -29.69 0.67 5.58
C THR A 234 -31.16 0.85 5.99
N PRO A 235 -31.71 2.08 6.03
CA PRO A 235 -33.13 2.29 6.30
C PRO A 235 -34.00 1.53 5.29
N PRO A 236 -35.17 0.99 5.69
CA PRO A 236 -36.07 0.35 4.75
C PRO A 236 -36.48 1.35 3.68
N SER A 237 -36.17 1.03 2.41
CA SER A 237 -36.71 1.75 1.27
C SER A 237 -38.24 1.67 1.34
N ILE A 238 -38.90 2.81 1.55
CA ILE A 238 -40.35 2.90 1.36
C ILE A 238 -40.57 2.54 -0.09
N LYS A 239 -41.26 1.43 -0.33
CA LYS A 239 -41.80 1.06 -1.65
C LYS A 239 -42.61 2.23 -2.18
N GLY A 240 -41.97 3.08 -2.98
CA GLY A 240 -42.67 3.94 -3.91
C GLY A 240 -43.36 3.03 -4.91
N ASP A 241 -44.68 2.93 -4.76
CA ASP A 241 -45.57 2.38 -5.77
C ASP A 241 -45.28 3.07 -7.11
N ASN A 242 -44.51 2.41 -7.97
CA ASN A 242 -44.25 2.84 -9.32
C ASN A 242 -44.74 1.75 -10.28
N ASN A 243 -46.05 1.47 -10.23
CA ASN A 243 -46.79 1.27 -11.47
C ASN A 243 -46.88 2.60 -12.26
N ARG A 244 -45.72 3.12 -12.63
CA ARG A 244 -45.56 4.11 -13.68
C ARG A 244 -44.58 3.51 -14.66
N VAL A 245 -45.16 2.91 -15.69
CA VAL A 245 -44.52 2.77 -16.99
C VAL A 245 -43.97 4.16 -17.34
N PHE A 246 -42.69 4.39 -17.07
CA PHE A 246 -41.97 5.45 -17.76
C PHE A 246 -41.86 4.96 -19.19
N GLU A 247 -42.86 5.35 -19.99
CA GLU A 247 -42.75 5.40 -21.43
C GLU A 247 -41.48 6.22 -21.70
N VAL A 248 -40.40 5.53 -22.03
CA VAL A 248 -39.16 6.14 -22.51
C VAL A 248 -39.54 6.79 -23.83
N ARG A 249 -39.98 8.04 -23.76
CA ARG A 249 -40.02 8.92 -24.91
C ARG A 249 -38.56 9.04 -25.35
N PRO A 250 -38.18 8.57 -26.56
CA PRO A 250 -36.83 8.76 -27.03
C PRO A 250 -36.62 10.27 -27.15
N GLU A 251 -35.86 10.84 -26.21
CA GLU A 251 -35.27 12.15 -26.45
C GLU A 251 -34.43 12.01 -27.71
N ARG A 252 -34.77 12.84 -28.69
CA ARG A 252 -34.03 13.01 -29.92
C ARG A 252 -32.57 13.25 -29.56
N TYR A 253 -31.72 12.29 -29.88
CA TYR A 253 -30.31 12.55 -30.18
C TYR A 253 -30.28 13.66 -31.23
N SER A 254 -29.98 14.88 -30.82
CA SER A 254 -29.45 15.89 -31.72
C SER A 254 -28.06 15.41 -32.14
N GLU A 255 -27.92 15.11 -33.43
CA GLU A 255 -26.66 14.78 -34.05
C GLU A 255 -25.56 15.78 -33.62
N PRO A 256 -24.33 15.32 -33.35
CA PRO A 256 -23.20 16.22 -33.27
C PRO A 256 -23.08 16.90 -34.63
N LYS A 257 -23.20 18.24 -34.66
CA LYS A 257 -22.94 19.05 -35.85
C LYS A 257 -21.58 18.64 -36.43
N GLN A 258 -21.62 18.00 -37.60
CA GLN A 258 -20.49 17.95 -38.50
C GLN A 258 -20.14 19.39 -38.87
N THR A 259 -19.23 20.00 -38.11
CA THR A 259 -18.47 21.14 -38.62
C THR A 259 -17.22 20.57 -39.26
N SER A 260 -17.35 20.35 -40.56
CA SER A 260 -16.24 20.19 -41.48
C SER A 260 -15.26 21.36 -41.27
N PRO A 261 -13.98 21.13 -40.90
CA PRO A 261 -12.99 22.18 -41.07
C PRO A 261 -12.71 22.25 -42.57
N ALA A 262 -13.25 23.30 -43.19
CA ALA A 262 -12.89 23.69 -44.53
C ALA A 262 -11.37 23.71 -44.68
N ARG A 263 -10.88 22.95 -45.66
CA ARG A 263 -9.59 23.12 -46.29
C ARG A 263 -9.46 24.58 -46.77
N SER A 264 -8.89 25.46 -45.97
CA SER A 264 -8.29 26.71 -46.49
C SER A 264 -7.33 27.45 -45.57
N ASP A 265 -6.94 26.96 -44.38
CA ASP A 265 -5.99 27.69 -43.51
C ASP A 265 -4.78 26.88 -43.01
N LEU A 266 -4.46 25.78 -43.69
CA LEU A 266 -3.19 25.05 -43.51
C LEU A 266 -2.00 25.68 -44.28
N GLN A 267 -2.12 26.92 -44.74
CA GLN A 267 -0.99 27.66 -45.34
C GLN A 267 -0.24 28.58 -44.36
N ASN A 268 -0.71 28.75 -43.12
CA ASN A 268 -0.08 29.68 -42.16
C ASN A 268 0.62 29.05 -40.94
N ILE A 269 0.64 27.71 -40.82
CA ILE A 269 1.45 26.99 -39.81
C ILE A 269 2.61 26.24 -40.48
N ARG A 270 3.26 26.92 -41.44
CA ARG A 270 4.58 26.55 -42.00
C ARG A 270 5.52 27.76 -42.08
N LYS A 271 5.28 28.80 -41.26
CA LYS A 271 6.08 30.04 -41.23
C LYS A 271 6.55 30.45 -39.83
N VAL A 272 6.45 29.57 -38.84
CA VAL A 272 7.05 29.80 -37.51
C VAL A 272 7.89 28.58 -37.18
N VAL A 273 9.18 28.81 -36.94
CA VAL A 273 10.32 27.87 -37.00
C VAL A 273 10.77 27.58 -38.44
N PRO A 274 11.64 28.45 -39.00
CA PRO A 274 13.05 28.39 -38.63
C PRO A 274 13.67 29.77 -38.41
N SER A 275 13.94 30.13 -37.16
CA SER A 275 14.80 31.29 -36.84
C SER A 275 15.81 31.01 -35.72
N LEU A 276 16.01 29.75 -35.35
CA LEU A 276 17.05 29.33 -34.38
C LEU A 276 18.18 28.51 -34.99
N LEU A 277 18.46 28.72 -36.29
CA LEU A 277 19.71 28.30 -36.94
C LEU A 277 20.26 29.41 -37.84
N GLN A 278 20.19 30.67 -37.39
CA GLN A 278 20.85 31.79 -38.08
C GLN A 278 21.51 32.80 -37.14
N ASN A 279 22.06 32.31 -36.02
CA ASN A 279 22.97 33.08 -35.16
C ASN A 279 24.36 32.42 -34.99
N ALA A 280 24.72 31.51 -35.90
CA ALA A 280 26.04 30.87 -35.95
C ALA A 280 26.77 31.16 -37.28
N ARG A 281 26.47 32.27 -37.95
CA ARG A 281 27.12 32.61 -39.23
C ARG A 281 27.26 34.11 -39.50
N GLN A 282 27.59 34.91 -38.50
CA GLN A 282 28.19 36.24 -38.71
C GLN A 282 29.23 36.53 -37.62
N ARG A 283 30.39 35.90 -37.70
CA ARG A 283 31.64 36.48 -37.19
C ARG A 283 32.41 37.02 -38.39
N PRO A 284 32.56 38.34 -38.57
CA PRO A 284 33.56 38.84 -39.48
C PRO A 284 34.94 38.56 -38.87
N VAL A 285 35.70 37.73 -39.57
CA VAL A 285 37.15 37.66 -39.49
C VAL A 285 37.70 38.85 -40.28
N GLN A 286 38.81 39.42 -39.78
CA GLN A 286 39.70 40.44 -40.37
C GLN A 286 39.43 41.87 -39.86
N GLN A 287 40.43 42.68 -39.47
CA GLN A 287 41.88 42.55 -39.58
C GLN A 287 42.54 43.62 -38.68
N ARG A 288 43.73 43.29 -38.17
CA ARG A 288 44.93 44.15 -38.03
C ARG A 288 44.72 45.67 -38.13
N ARG A 289 45.01 46.38 -37.04
CA ARG A 289 46.22 47.19 -36.86
C ARG A 289 46.42 47.54 -35.40
#